data_AF-A0A3E4M4U9-F1
#
_entry.id   AF-A0A3E4M4U9-F1
#
_cell.length_a   1.000
_cell.length_b   1.000
_cell.length_c   1.000
_cell.angle_alpha   90.00
_cell.angle_beta   90.00
_cell.angle_gamma   90.00
#
_symmetry.space_group_name_H-M   'P 1'
#
loop_
_entity.id
_entity.type
_entity.pdbx_description
1 polymer ?
#
loop_
_entity_poly.entity_id
_entity_poly.type
_entity_poly.pdbx_seq_one_letter_code
_entity_poly.pdbx_strand_id
1 'polypeptide(L)'
;MLSVTRRVEMVSQPKGGYVPKKLFVERYYHDKTKNNTIEDKHIYNIESAFTGIQGMAVDYITRYILSGDKEMAFDIPIKGAKCVDKVYENDYEYNKIMQLLDNVKGTDDVSVYNVCKIVGYDVAFRRGVSKFRNVDDILPTKELVYNIQVMVQRCIEFIDNNGPLVLSDFTFEGGYTKLVSSGDGDYLTRNTLIDFKVSKQTFSTKWSLQVLMYYILGIHSVYREFDGIKYLCIYNPLKNMSYTVCLNDIKDEIKYRVSHDVIGYKMVYPDSQAYHSLWNITNGTDPEIVRKYRNNCIMTDFDINKYDDGIYNISINDYWTYLRSIDVRSENDAYPMFKYTDHVIMLKRKKYVMFFSVSPKGKLAILNGAERRIAEFSIEYYYDYIERYAKGVKQRFSKYWDAIYNISEQLKSLKPSSGYLRKNQYSDYVFECNKIGINPKSFNEWVYGEKQKYRISGKVHGCIVDIDYFNHIYLNSQDGKITPYFAVSMYDKDVYENVEDMLMAKRPEMLESYQKYIACNTKSRLAIATSENNSGNKKQYNVMSAKYIKDYSYNIYKIYFFKWCMMI
;
A
#
# COMPACT_ATOMS: atom_id res chain seq x y z
N MET A 1 -5.12 -19.55 -1.60
CA MET A 1 -3.92 -19.79 -2.45
C MET A 1 -3.25 -18.44 -2.67
N LEU A 2 -1.99 -18.40 -3.10
CA LEU A 2 -1.22 -17.15 -3.14
C LEU A 2 -0.83 -16.76 -4.56
N SER A 3 -0.82 -15.45 -4.84
CA SER A 3 -0.09 -14.93 -5.99
C SER A 3 1.43 -14.99 -5.75
N VAL A 4 2.23 -14.95 -6.82
CA VAL A 4 3.70 -14.83 -6.71
C VAL A 4 4.09 -13.64 -5.85
N THR A 5 3.54 -12.45 -6.15
CA THR A 5 3.81 -11.22 -5.40
C THR A 5 3.52 -11.38 -3.91
N ARG A 6 2.39 -12.03 -3.56
CA ARG A 6 2.06 -12.31 -2.17
C ARG A 6 3.00 -13.32 -1.53
N ARG A 7 3.36 -14.38 -2.26
CA ARG A 7 4.27 -15.41 -1.74
C ARG A 7 5.66 -14.84 -1.44
N VAL A 8 6.18 -13.97 -2.32
CA VAL A 8 7.47 -13.27 -2.15
C VAL A 8 7.50 -12.45 -0.86
N GLU A 9 6.39 -11.79 -0.50
CA GLU A 9 6.27 -11.02 0.74
C GLU A 9 6.34 -11.90 2.00
N MET A 10 5.92 -13.16 1.91
CA MET A 10 5.81 -14.09 3.03
C MET A 10 7.04 -14.99 3.22
N VAL A 11 7.92 -15.06 2.22
CA VAL A 11 9.06 -15.97 2.22
C VAL A 11 10.26 -15.33 2.91
N SER A 12 10.79 -16.02 3.92
CA SER A 12 12.07 -15.64 4.50
C SER A 12 13.20 -16.00 3.52
N GLN A 13 13.98 -15.00 3.14
CA GLN A 13 15.12 -15.17 2.23
C GLN A 13 16.44 -15.26 3.00
N PRO A 14 17.47 -15.93 2.44
CA PRO A 14 18.82 -15.90 2.99
C PRO A 14 19.40 -14.47 3.00
N LYS A 15 20.52 -14.27 3.70
CA LYS A 15 21.20 -12.96 3.74
C LYS A 15 21.57 -12.54 2.32
N GLY A 16 21.00 -11.42 1.87
CA GLY A 16 21.21 -10.89 0.52
C GLY A 16 20.21 -11.37 -0.54
N GLY A 17 19.25 -12.23 -0.18
CA GLY A 17 18.25 -12.78 -1.10
C GLY A 17 18.69 -14.08 -1.77
N TYR A 18 17.74 -14.83 -2.35
CA TYR A 18 18.06 -16.04 -3.13
C TYR A 18 18.92 -15.71 -4.36
N VAL A 19 18.60 -14.61 -5.05
CA VAL A 19 19.41 -14.07 -6.15
C VAL A 19 19.95 -12.70 -5.72
N PRO A 20 21.16 -12.63 -5.14
CA PRO A 20 21.69 -11.40 -4.58
C PRO A 20 22.09 -10.38 -5.66
N LYS A 21 21.98 -9.08 -5.34
CA LYS A 21 22.28 -7.96 -6.26
C LYS A 21 23.62 -8.11 -7.00
N LYS A 22 24.65 -8.63 -6.32
CA LYS A 22 26.00 -8.82 -6.87
C LYS A 22 26.08 -9.74 -8.10
N LEU A 23 25.06 -10.55 -8.38
CA LEU A 23 25.00 -11.38 -9.59
C LEU A 23 24.45 -10.60 -10.79
N PHE A 24 23.82 -9.45 -10.56
CA PHE A 24 23.24 -8.64 -11.62
C PHE A 24 24.28 -7.67 -12.17
N VAL A 25 24.34 -7.59 -13.49
CA VAL A 25 25.00 -6.51 -14.23
C VAL A 25 24.06 -5.32 -14.28
N GLU A 26 24.52 -4.18 -13.77
CA GLU A 26 23.79 -2.92 -13.77
C GLU A 26 24.12 -2.15 -15.05
N ARG A 27 23.09 -1.70 -15.77
CA ARG A 27 23.26 -0.86 -16.96
C ARG A 27 22.33 0.35 -16.88
N TYR A 28 22.92 1.54 -16.97
CA TYR A 28 22.19 2.78 -17.13
C TYR A 28 21.96 3.06 -18.62
N TYR A 29 20.79 3.57 -18.95
CA TYR A 29 20.37 3.98 -20.28
C TYR A 29 20.18 5.49 -20.31
N HIS A 30 20.31 6.06 -21.50
CA HIS A 30 20.17 7.49 -21.72
C HIS A 30 18.94 7.76 -22.56
N ASP A 31 18.19 8.81 -22.22
CA ASP A 31 17.14 9.30 -23.12
C ASP A 31 17.78 10.00 -24.31
N LYS A 32 17.10 9.96 -25.46
CA LYS A 32 17.59 10.53 -26.70
C LYS A 32 16.60 11.52 -27.31
N THR A 33 17.12 12.50 -28.03
CA THR A 33 16.33 13.34 -28.93
C THR A 33 15.93 12.56 -30.19
N LYS A 34 15.03 13.13 -31.00
CA LYS A 34 14.71 12.62 -32.34
C LYS A 34 15.94 12.49 -33.25
N ASN A 35 17.01 13.26 -32.98
CA ASN A 35 18.27 13.21 -33.73
C ASN A 35 19.32 12.31 -33.06
N ASN A 36 18.91 11.41 -32.15
CA ASN A 36 19.78 10.49 -31.41
C ASN A 36 20.87 11.13 -30.53
N THR A 37 20.71 12.40 -30.15
CA THR A 37 21.60 13.04 -29.15
C THR A 37 21.12 12.71 -27.74
N ILE A 38 22.05 12.44 -26.81
CA ILE A 38 21.71 12.17 -25.41
C ILE A 38 21.10 13.41 -24.76
N GLU A 39 19.90 13.25 -24.19
CA GLU A 39 19.18 14.29 -23.45
C GLU A 39 18.36 13.63 -22.34
N ASP A 40 19.02 13.28 -21.23
CA ASP A 40 18.38 12.63 -20.09
C ASP A 40 17.24 13.50 -19.53
N LYS A 41 16.02 12.98 -19.63
CA LYS A 41 14.81 13.68 -19.23
C LYS A 41 14.67 13.66 -17.73
N HIS A 42 14.35 14.83 -17.18
CA HIS A 42 14.05 14.98 -15.76
C HIS A 42 12.79 14.18 -15.40
N ILE A 43 12.76 13.60 -14.20
CA ILE A 43 11.54 12.99 -13.64
C ILE A 43 11.11 13.84 -12.44
N TYR A 44 9.91 14.40 -12.52
CA TYR A 44 9.36 15.24 -11.47
C TYR A 44 8.98 14.42 -10.24
N ASN A 45 9.08 15.03 -9.06
CA ASN A 45 8.48 14.45 -7.86
C ASN A 45 6.96 14.54 -7.96
N ILE A 46 6.29 13.39 -7.91
CA ILE A 46 4.84 13.29 -7.84
C ILE A 46 4.38 12.96 -6.43
N GLU A 47 3.10 13.26 -6.16
CA GLU A 47 2.53 12.89 -4.88
C GLU A 47 2.48 11.38 -4.71
N SER A 48 2.73 10.94 -3.48
CA SER A 48 2.82 9.53 -3.15
C SER A 48 1.55 8.71 -3.47
N ALA A 49 0.35 9.30 -3.39
CA ALA A 49 -0.90 8.63 -3.81
C ALA A 49 -0.91 8.27 -5.30
N PHE A 50 -0.21 9.03 -6.14
CA PHE A 50 -0.13 8.76 -7.57
C PHE A 50 0.96 7.75 -7.93
N THR A 51 1.80 7.29 -7.00
CA THR A 51 2.89 6.35 -7.35
C THR A 51 2.38 5.02 -7.89
N GLY A 52 1.29 4.49 -7.33
CA GLY A 52 0.62 3.29 -7.84
C GLY A 52 0.00 3.53 -9.22
N ILE A 53 -0.70 4.65 -9.38
CA ILE A 53 -1.31 5.07 -10.66
C ILE A 53 -0.24 5.23 -11.74
N GLN A 54 0.87 5.91 -11.42
CA GLN A 54 2.00 6.11 -12.33
C GLN A 54 2.57 4.77 -12.82
N GLY A 55 2.78 3.82 -11.89
CA GLY A 55 3.29 2.50 -12.24
C GLY A 55 2.36 1.72 -13.16
N MET A 56 1.06 1.66 -12.81
CA MET A 56 0.06 0.96 -13.62
C MET A 56 -0.17 1.64 -14.97
N ALA A 57 -0.19 2.97 -15.03
CA ALA A 57 -0.36 3.71 -16.28
C ALA A 57 0.80 3.47 -17.24
N VAL A 58 2.05 3.47 -16.73
CA VAL A 58 3.23 3.11 -17.54
C VAL A 58 3.09 1.69 -18.07
N ASP A 59 2.68 0.74 -17.23
CA ASP A 59 2.51 -0.65 -17.64
C ASP A 59 1.44 -0.82 -18.72
N TYR A 60 0.21 -0.35 -18.49
CA TYR A 60 -0.89 -0.49 -19.45
C TYR A 60 -0.65 0.21 -20.78
N ILE A 61 -0.09 1.44 -20.76
CA ILE A 61 0.21 2.15 -22.01
C ILE A 61 1.33 1.44 -22.77
N THR A 62 2.36 0.97 -22.07
CA THR A 62 3.44 0.21 -22.71
C THR A 62 2.90 -1.06 -23.37
N ARG A 63 2.06 -1.82 -22.66
CA ARG A 63 1.40 -3.03 -23.20
C ARG A 63 0.59 -2.70 -24.44
N TYR A 64 -0.26 -1.68 -24.38
CA TYR A 64 -1.06 -1.25 -25.53
C TYR A 64 -0.21 -0.88 -26.74
N ILE A 65 0.88 -0.12 -26.55
CA ILE A 65 1.75 0.29 -27.66
C ILE A 65 2.49 -0.89 -28.28
N LEU A 66 2.96 -1.83 -27.45
CA LEU A 66 3.70 -3.00 -27.93
C LEU A 66 2.79 -4.05 -28.58
N SER A 67 1.56 -4.25 -28.07
CA SER A 67 0.62 -5.24 -28.61
C SER A 67 -0.23 -4.71 -29.76
N GLY A 68 -0.49 -3.41 -29.80
CA GLY A 68 -1.50 -2.81 -30.67
C GLY A 68 -2.94 -3.14 -30.28
N ASP A 69 -3.15 -3.92 -29.21
CA ASP A 69 -4.47 -4.36 -28.73
C ASP A 69 -4.81 -3.64 -27.44
N LYS A 70 -5.70 -2.65 -27.56
CA LYS A 70 -6.16 -1.84 -26.45
C LYS A 70 -7.07 -2.62 -25.50
N GLU A 71 -8.00 -3.40 -26.01
CA GLU A 71 -8.97 -4.10 -25.15
C GLU A 71 -8.28 -5.16 -24.29
N MET A 72 -7.34 -5.89 -24.88
CA MET A 72 -6.51 -6.86 -24.16
C MET A 72 -5.66 -6.15 -23.09
N ALA A 73 -4.95 -5.07 -23.46
CA ALA A 73 -4.09 -4.35 -22.52
C ALA A 73 -4.89 -3.85 -21.30
N PHE A 74 -6.10 -3.33 -21.49
CA PHE A 74 -6.92 -2.76 -20.41
C PHE A 74 -7.99 -3.72 -19.86
N ASP A 75 -7.86 -5.03 -20.07
CA ASP A 75 -8.88 -6.02 -19.67
C ASP A 75 -9.16 -6.02 -18.15
N ILE A 76 -8.11 -5.89 -17.32
CA ILE A 76 -8.25 -5.86 -15.86
C ILE A 76 -9.09 -4.68 -15.35
N PRO A 77 -8.81 -3.41 -15.71
CA PRO A 77 -9.66 -2.30 -15.28
C PRO A 77 -11.06 -2.38 -15.89
N ILE A 78 -11.22 -2.92 -17.11
CA ILE A 78 -12.54 -3.20 -17.71
C ILE A 78 -13.34 -4.19 -16.85
N LYS A 79 -12.71 -5.30 -16.42
CA LYS A 79 -13.32 -6.24 -15.46
C LYS A 79 -13.63 -5.57 -14.13
N GLY A 80 -12.76 -4.66 -13.66
CA GLY A 80 -12.97 -3.85 -12.47
C GLY A 80 -14.25 -3.02 -12.54
N ALA A 81 -14.46 -2.27 -13.62
CA ALA A 81 -15.69 -1.51 -13.85
C ALA A 81 -16.94 -2.41 -13.83
N LYS A 82 -16.90 -3.55 -14.55
CA LYS A 82 -17.99 -4.55 -14.53
C LYS A 82 -18.28 -5.10 -13.13
N CYS A 83 -17.26 -5.28 -12.29
CA CYS A 83 -17.47 -5.72 -10.91
C CYS A 83 -18.22 -4.67 -10.10
N VAL A 84 -17.90 -3.39 -10.26
CA VAL A 84 -18.60 -2.28 -9.57
C VAL A 84 -20.07 -2.25 -9.99
N ASP A 85 -20.31 -2.22 -11.29
CA ASP A 85 -21.64 -2.23 -11.91
C ASP A 85 -22.51 -3.39 -11.45
N LYS A 86 -21.93 -4.60 -11.38
CA LYS A 86 -22.63 -5.78 -10.87
C LYS A 86 -23.10 -5.63 -9.42
N VAL A 87 -22.32 -4.96 -8.57
CA VAL A 87 -22.68 -4.74 -7.15
C VAL A 87 -23.78 -3.70 -7.01
N TYR A 88 -23.80 -2.70 -7.89
CA TYR A 88 -24.77 -1.60 -7.86
C TYR A 88 -25.92 -1.76 -8.86
N GLU A 89 -26.01 -2.92 -9.53
CA GLU A 89 -27.05 -3.30 -10.48
C GLU A 89 -27.31 -2.23 -11.57
N ASN A 90 -26.24 -1.68 -12.14
CA ASN A 90 -26.28 -0.72 -13.25
C ASN A 90 -25.13 -0.98 -14.24
N ASP A 91 -24.96 -0.10 -15.23
CA ASP A 91 -23.91 -0.17 -16.27
C ASP A 91 -23.06 1.12 -16.36
N TYR A 92 -23.09 1.95 -15.32
CA TYR A 92 -22.52 3.29 -15.33
C TYR A 92 -20.99 3.27 -15.46
N GLU A 93 -20.30 2.47 -14.65
CA GLU A 93 -18.84 2.44 -14.62
C GLU A 93 -18.27 1.78 -15.88
N TYR A 94 -18.94 0.75 -16.42
CA TYR A 94 -18.57 0.12 -17.68
C TYR A 94 -18.68 1.11 -18.86
N ASN A 95 -19.80 1.84 -18.96
CA ASN A 95 -19.95 2.85 -20.01
C ASN A 95 -18.89 3.96 -19.87
N LYS A 96 -18.58 4.38 -18.64
CA LYS A 96 -17.57 5.38 -18.34
C LYS A 96 -16.15 4.94 -18.71
N ILE A 97 -15.73 3.74 -18.33
CA ILE A 97 -14.39 3.24 -18.70
C ILE A 97 -14.25 3.13 -20.22
N MET A 98 -15.31 2.74 -20.95
CA MET A 98 -15.28 2.69 -22.41
C MET A 98 -15.10 4.08 -23.04
N GLN A 99 -15.81 5.10 -22.52
CA GLN A 99 -15.61 6.49 -22.95
C GLN A 99 -14.18 6.99 -22.65
N LEU A 100 -13.61 6.62 -21.51
CA LEU A 100 -12.20 6.94 -21.20
C LEU A 100 -11.25 6.26 -22.18
N LEU A 101 -11.47 4.97 -22.47
CA LEU A 101 -10.65 4.17 -23.40
C LEU A 101 -10.72 4.65 -24.85
N ASP A 102 -11.87 5.17 -25.29
CA ASP A 102 -12.03 5.78 -26.61
C ASP A 102 -11.07 6.96 -26.81
N ASN A 103 -10.77 7.69 -25.73
CA ASN A 103 -9.86 8.81 -25.71
C ASN A 103 -8.38 8.42 -25.50
N VAL A 104 -8.07 7.12 -25.38
CA VAL A 104 -6.69 6.62 -25.32
C VAL A 104 -6.23 6.27 -26.74
N LYS A 105 -5.40 7.11 -27.36
CA LYS A 105 -4.87 6.91 -28.71
C LYS A 105 -3.37 6.63 -28.73
N GLY A 106 -2.64 6.96 -27.67
CA GLY A 106 -1.20 6.70 -27.56
C GLY A 106 -0.63 7.27 -26.27
N THR A 107 0.45 8.05 -26.38
CA THR A 107 1.14 8.68 -25.24
C THR A 107 0.89 10.19 -25.13
N ASP A 108 -0.08 10.75 -25.86
CA ASP A 108 -0.40 12.18 -25.72
C ASP A 108 -1.04 12.48 -24.35
N ASP A 109 -1.11 13.76 -24.00
CA ASP A 109 -1.59 14.23 -22.69
C ASP A 109 -3.01 13.72 -22.37
N VAL A 110 -3.91 13.71 -23.36
CA VAL A 110 -5.30 13.27 -23.17
C VAL A 110 -5.34 11.76 -22.93
N SER A 111 -4.59 11.00 -23.71
CA SER A 111 -4.46 9.55 -23.51
C SER A 111 -3.97 9.21 -22.10
N VAL A 112 -2.85 9.80 -21.68
CA VAL A 112 -2.22 9.51 -20.38
C VAL A 112 -3.11 9.95 -19.22
N TYR A 113 -3.76 11.10 -19.33
CA TYR A 113 -4.71 11.57 -18.32
C TYR A 113 -5.87 10.58 -18.12
N ASN A 114 -6.46 10.11 -19.22
CA ASN A 114 -7.56 9.13 -19.16
C ASN A 114 -7.09 7.78 -18.61
N VAL A 115 -5.89 7.31 -18.98
CA VAL A 115 -5.32 6.09 -18.41
C VAL A 115 -5.16 6.19 -16.89
N CYS A 116 -4.70 7.34 -16.38
CA CYS A 116 -4.59 7.52 -14.93
C CYS A 116 -5.94 7.35 -14.19
N LYS A 117 -7.07 7.69 -14.84
CA LYS A 117 -8.41 7.41 -14.33
C LYS A 117 -8.79 5.94 -14.48
N ILE A 118 -8.55 5.36 -15.66
CA ILE A 118 -8.86 3.96 -15.99
C ILE A 118 -8.22 3.00 -14.95
N VAL A 119 -6.97 3.23 -14.58
CA VAL A 119 -6.29 2.36 -13.58
C VAL A 119 -6.92 2.43 -12.18
N GLY A 120 -7.80 3.39 -11.91
CA GLY A 120 -8.60 3.43 -10.67
C GLY A 120 -9.56 2.24 -10.54
N TYR A 121 -9.94 1.60 -11.64
CA TYR A 121 -10.83 0.43 -11.62
C TYR A 121 -10.12 -0.88 -11.24
N ASP A 122 -8.79 -0.98 -11.36
CA ASP A 122 -8.01 -2.19 -11.01
C ASP A 122 -8.32 -2.70 -9.61
N VAL A 123 -8.50 -1.77 -8.66
CA VAL A 123 -8.75 -2.10 -7.26
C VAL A 123 -10.04 -2.89 -7.08
N ALA A 124 -11.07 -2.63 -7.88
CA ALA A 124 -12.35 -3.31 -7.79
C ALA A 124 -12.23 -4.79 -8.17
N PHE A 125 -11.45 -5.10 -9.21
CA PHE A 125 -11.19 -6.47 -9.64
C PHE A 125 -10.20 -7.18 -8.70
N ARG A 126 -9.07 -6.54 -8.40
CA ARG A 126 -7.95 -7.18 -7.68
C ARG A 126 -8.15 -7.26 -6.16
N ARG A 127 -8.88 -6.30 -5.57
CA ARG A 127 -9.07 -6.19 -4.11
C ARG A 127 -10.53 -6.17 -3.68
N GLY A 128 -11.46 -6.08 -4.62
CA GLY A 128 -12.90 -6.06 -4.37
C GLY A 128 -13.50 -4.65 -4.41
N VAL A 129 -14.79 -4.61 -4.77
CA VAL A 129 -15.57 -3.38 -4.98
C VAL A 129 -15.63 -2.48 -3.74
N SER A 130 -15.53 -3.03 -2.53
CA SER A 130 -15.52 -2.25 -1.28
C SER A 130 -14.34 -1.27 -1.17
N LYS A 131 -13.28 -1.46 -1.97
CA LYS A 131 -12.11 -0.58 -2.05
C LYS A 131 -12.14 0.39 -3.21
N PHE A 132 -13.11 0.26 -4.09
CA PHE A 132 -13.29 1.19 -5.18
C PHE A 132 -13.58 2.61 -4.68
N ARG A 133 -13.01 3.58 -5.39
CA ARG A 133 -13.25 5.02 -5.24
C ARG A 133 -13.59 5.56 -6.62
N ASN A 134 -14.39 6.62 -6.67
CA ASN A 134 -14.77 7.19 -7.95
C ASN A 134 -13.51 7.66 -8.70
N VAL A 135 -13.36 7.22 -9.95
CA VAL A 135 -12.18 7.54 -10.77
C VAL A 135 -12.10 9.02 -11.14
N ASP A 136 -13.18 9.79 -11.00
CA ASP A 136 -13.14 11.25 -11.19
C ASP A 136 -12.42 11.99 -10.07
N ASP A 137 -12.27 11.36 -8.90
CA ASP A 137 -11.44 11.91 -7.82
C ASP A 137 -9.94 11.82 -8.17
N ILE A 138 -9.59 11.04 -9.21
CA ILE A 138 -8.24 10.99 -9.74
C ILE A 138 -8.04 12.19 -10.67
N LEU A 139 -7.28 13.17 -10.18
CA LEU A 139 -6.92 14.39 -10.90
C LEU A 139 -5.41 14.40 -11.20
N PRO A 140 -4.96 13.77 -12.31
CA PRO A 140 -3.55 13.75 -12.70
C PRO A 140 -2.98 15.16 -12.90
N THR A 141 -1.80 15.42 -12.34
CA THR A 141 -1.07 16.66 -12.61
C THR A 141 -0.30 16.57 -13.93
N LYS A 142 0.11 17.72 -14.48
CA LYS A 142 0.92 17.77 -15.71
C LYS A 142 2.25 17.05 -15.54
N GLU A 143 2.85 17.14 -14.36
CA GLU A 143 4.10 16.48 -14.00
C GLU A 143 3.95 14.95 -13.98
N LEU A 144 2.82 14.45 -13.45
CA LEU A 144 2.51 13.02 -13.48
C LEU A 144 2.35 12.52 -14.91
N VAL A 145 1.58 13.25 -15.73
CA VAL A 145 1.37 12.93 -17.14
C VAL A 145 2.71 12.88 -17.88
N TYR A 146 3.54 13.91 -17.74
CA TYR A 146 4.87 13.97 -18.34
C TYR A 146 5.77 12.80 -17.91
N ASN A 147 5.83 12.50 -16.60
CA ASN A 147 6.62 11.39 -16.10
C ASN A 147 6.21 10.05 -16.73
N ILE A 148 4.90 9.80 -16.86
CA ILE A 148 4.37 8.58 -17.50
C ILE A 148 4.82 8.53 -18.97
N GLN A 149 4.70 9.63 -19.71
CA GLN A 149 5.14 9.69 -21.11
C GLN A 149 6.63 9.34 -21.27
N VAL A 150 7.48 9.94 -20.43
CA VAL A 150 8.92 9.65 -20.42
C VAL A 150 9.19 8.18 -20.14
N MET A 151 8.55 7.62 -19.13
CA MET A 151 8.78 6.23 -18.75
C MET A 151 8.24 5.22 -19.76
N VAL A 152 7.09 5.49 -20.39
CA VAL A 152 6.57 4.65 -21.49
C VAL A 152 7.55 4.65 -22.66
N GLN A 153 8.07 5.82 -23.05
CA GLN A 153 9.07 5.90 -24.11
C GLN A 153 10.33 5.11 -23.76
N ARG A 154 10.83 5.23 -22.52
CA ARG A 154 11.96 4.45 -22.00
C ARG A 154 11.69 2.94 -22.03
N CYS A 155 10.46 2.50 -21.80
CA CYS A 155 10.08 1.10 -21.88
C CYS A 155 10.12 0.57 -23.31
N ILE A 156 9.55 1.32 -24.26
CA ILE A 156 9.53 0.96 -25.69
C ILE A 156 10.96 0.86 -26.21
N GLU A 157 11.77 1.90 -25.98
CA GLU A 157 13.19 1.90 -26.40
C GLU A 157 13.99 0.78 -25.74
N PHE A 158 13.69 0.44 -24.48
CA PHE A 158 14.34 -0.68 -23.82
C PHE A 158 14.03 -2.01 -24.51
N ILE A 159 12.76 -2.26 -24.87
CA ILE A 159 12.37 -3.48 -25.59
C ILE A 159 13.04 -3.51 -26.97
N ASP A 160 12.97 -2.42 -27.74
CA ASP A 160 13.58 -2.32 -29.07
C ASP A 160 15.08 -2.63 -29.05
N ASN A 161 15.80 -2.19 -28.01
CA ASN A 161 17.24 -2.41 -27.86
C ASN A 161 17.61 -3.80 -27.34
N ASN A 162 16.69 -4.54 -26.70
CA ASN A 162 16.99 -5.81 -26.02
C ASN A 162 16.36 -7.04 -26.68
N GLY A 163 15.68 -6.84 -27.82
CA GLY A 163 15.29 -7.91 -28.74
C GLY A 163 13.78 -7.98 -28.95
N PRO A 164 13.33 -8.58 -30.07
CA PRO A 164 11.92 -8.62 -30.38
C PRO A 164 11.16 -9.33 -29.27
N LEU A 165 10.03 -8.74 -28.91
CA LEU A 165 9.11 -9.28 -27.94
C LEU A 165 8.53 -10.60 -28.46
N VAL A 166 8.55 -11.62 -27.61
CA VAL A 166 8.00 -12.95 -27.89
C VAL A 166 6.65 -13.13 -27.20
N LEU A 167 6.56 -12.76 -25.91
CA LEU A 167 5.32 -12.75 -25.15
C LEU A 167 5.23 -11.48 -24.31
N SER A 168 4.03 -10.98 -24.12
CA SER A 168 3.67 -9.96 -23.12
C SER A 168 2.39 -10.36 -22.42
N ASP A 169 2.22 -9.91 -21.18
CA ASP A 169 0.98 -10.13 -20.41
C ASP A 169 0.57 -11.61 -20.32
N PHE A 170 1.52 -12.47 -19.98
CA PHE A 170 1.30 -13.90 -19.87
C PHE A 170 1.15 -14.31 -18.41
N THR A 171 0.40 -15.39 -18.20
CA THR A 171 0.33 -16.09 -16.93
C THR A 171 1.20 -17.35 -16.98
N PHE A 172 1.13 -18.21 -15.96
CA PHE A 172 1.92 -19.45 -15.90
C PHE A 172 1.02 -20.69 -15.88
N GLU A 173 0.03 -20.74 -16.78
CA GLU A 173 -0.88 -21.89 -16.89
C GLU A 173 -0.13 -23.23 -16.99
N GLY A 174 -0.57 -24.24 -16.23
CA GLY A 174 0.13 -25.52 -16.07
C GLY A 174 1.32 -25.49 -15.09
N GLY A 175 1.93 -24.33 -14.86
CA GLY A 175 3.09 -24.15 -13.98
C GLY A 175 2.72 -23.75 -12.55
N TYR A 176 1.44 -23.73 -12.17
CA TYR A 176 1.04 -23.37 -10.82
C TYR A 176 1.05 -24.54 -9.84
N THR A 177 1.16 -24.24 -8.54
CA THR A 177 1.02 -25.22 -7.45
C THR A 177 -0.19 -24.88 -6.58
N LYS A 178 -0.58 -25.79 -5.66
CA LYS A 178 -1.64 -25.46 -4.68
C LYS A 178 -1.24 -24.33 -3.71
N LEU A 179 0.05 -23.98 -3.64
CA LEU A 179 0.57 -22.89 -2.82
C LEU A 179 0.59 -21.56 -3.59
N VAL A 180 1.19 -21.57 -4.78
CA VAL A 180 1.29 -20.42 -5.68
C VAL A 180 0.42 -20.67 -6.91
N SER A 181 -0.70 -19.96 -7.00
CA SER A 181 -1.78 -20.24 -7.95
C SER A 181 -2.04 -19.13 -8.96
N SER A 182 -1.30 -18.02 -8.87
CA SER A 182 -1.41 -16.92 -9.83
C SER A 182 -0.11 -16.12 -9.91
N GLY A 183 0.14 -15.52 -11.06
CA GLY A 183 1.26 -14.62 -11.32
C GLY A 183 1.09 -13.98 -12.69
N ASP A 184 1.46 -12.71 -12.76
CA ASP A 184 1.34 -11.89 -13.96
C ASP A 184 2.76 -11.53 -14.40
N GLY A 185 3.23 -12.13 -15.50
CA GLY A 185 4.53 -11.83 -16.08
C GLY A 185 4.46 -10.64 -17.04
N ASP A 186 5.51 -9.83 -17.09
CA ASP A 186 5.51 -8.62 -17.91
C ASP A 186 5.89 -8.93 -19.37
N TYR A 187 7.16 -9.25 -19.65
CA TYR A 187 7.66 -9.41 -21.03
C TYR A 187 8.68 -10.56 -21.16
N LEU A 188 8.62 -11.30 -22.26
CA LEU A 188 9.68 -12.21 -22.71
C LEU A 188 10.24 -11.73 -24.05
N THR A 189 11.57 -11.72 -24.17
CA THR A 189 12.23 -11.86 -25.46
C THR A 189 12.64 -13.32 -25.68
N ARG A 190 13.25 -13.63 -26.82
CA ARG A 190 13.72 -15.00 -27.13
C ARG A 190 14.63 -15.60 -26.05
N ASN A 191 15.36 -14.77 -25.30
CA ASN A 191 16.34 -15.25 -24.32
C ASN A 191 16.28 -14.54 -22.96
N THR A 192 15.36 -13.60 -22.75
CA THR A 192 15.32 -12.79 -21.52
C THR A 192 13.90 -12.68 -20.99
N LEU A 193 13.71 -13.05 -19.72
CA LEU A 193 12.52 -12.71 -18.96
C LEU A 193 12.71 -11.33 -18.34
N ILE A 194 11.82 -10.40 -18.64
CA ILE A 194 11.91 -9.00 -18.24
C ILE A 194 10.74 -8.67 -17.32
N ASP A 195 11.05 -8.11 -16.15
CA ASP A 195 10.09 -7.61 -15.16
C ASP A 195 10.31 -6.11 -14.97
N PHE A 196 9.28 -5.31 -15.22
CA PHE A 196 9.32 -3.86 -15.08
C PHE A 196 9.02 -3.45 -13.64
N LYS A 197 9.77 -2.46 -13.16
CA LYS A 197 9.67 -1.95 -11.79
C LYS A 197 9.79 -0.43 -11.76
N VAL A 198 8.65 0.25 -11.87
CA VAL A 198 8.53 1.70 -11.66
C VAL A 198 8.73 2.00 -10.17
N SER A 199 9.96 2.32 -9.75
CA SER A 199 10.26 2.51 -8.32
C SER A 199 11.40 3.47 -8.06
N LYS A 200 11.30 4.25 -6.97
CA LYS A 200 12.42 5.04 -6.45
C LYS A 200 13.52 4.16 -5.83
N GLN A 201 13.21 2.91 -5.46
CA GLN A 201 14.21 1.96 -4.98
C GLN A 201 15.12 1.52 -6.14
N THR A 202 16.43 1.36 -5.87
CA THR A 202 17.38 0.83 -6.87
C THR A 202 17.13 -0.65 -7.11
N PHE A 203 17.20 -1.47 -6.06
CA PHE A 203 17.06 -2.92 -6.13
C PHE A 203 16.39 -3.45 -4.86
N SER A 204 15.66 -4.56 -5.00
CA SER A 204 15.05 -5.29 -3.88
C SER A 204 15.23 -6.79 -4.07
N THR A 205 15.60 -7.50 -2.99
CA THR A 205 15.67 -8.97 -2.97
C THR A 205 14.31 -9.62 -3.21
N LYS A 206 13.22 -8.88 -3.02
CA LYS A 206 11.88 -9.33 -3.39
C LYS A 206 11.69 -9.39 -4.90
N TRP A 207 12.18 -8.39 -5.63
CA TRP A 207 12.10 -8.36 -7.10
C TRP A 207 12.93 -9.47 -7.73
N SER A 208 14.13 -9.72 -7.22
CA SER A 208 14.97 -10.80 -7.74
C SER A 208 14.43 -12.20 -7.44
N LEU A 209 13.75 -12.38 -6.30
CA LEU A 209 13.01 -13.61 -6.02
C LEU A 209 11.79 -13.75 -6.95
N GLN A 210 11.02 -12.67 -7.15
CA GLN A 210 9.86 -12.65 -8.03
C GLN A 210 10.22 -13.09 -9.46
N VAL A 211 11.24 -12.48 -10.08
CA VAL A 211 11.64 -12.83 -11.45
C VAL A 211 12.18 -14.26 -11.56
N LEU A 212 12.88 -14.77 -10.54
CA LEU A 212 13.28 -16.18 -10.50
C LEU A 212 12.07 -17.12 -10.37
N MET A 213 11.08 -16.75 -9.56
CA MET A 213 9.84 -17.52 -9.45
C MET A 213 9.10 -17.56 -10.79
N TYR A 214 8.98 -16.43 -11.48
CA TYR A 214 8.38 -16.37 -12.82
C TYR A 214 9.09 -17.28 -13.82
N TYR A 215 10.43 -17.28 -13.84
CA TYR A 215 11.18 -18.20 -14.69
C TYR A 215 10.89 -19.68 -14.37
N ILE A 216 10.93 -20.07 -13.09
CA ILE A 216 10.66 -21.45 -12.67
C ILE A 216 9.22 -21.86 -13.02
N LEU A 217 8.24 -21.02 -12.71
CA LEU A 217 6.84 -21.28 -13.07
C LEU A 217 6.68 -21.43 -14.58
N GLY A 218 7.36 -20.59 -15.37
CA GLY A 218 7.34 -20.65 -16.83
C GLY A 218 7.91 -21.95 -17.39
N ILE A 219 9.03 -22.43 -16.84
CA ILE A 219 9.63 -23.73 -17.23
C ILE A 219 8.68 -24.92 -16.98
N HIS A 220 7.80 -24.80 -15.99
CA HIS A 220 6.78 -25.81 -15.69
C HIS A 220 5.42 -25.54 -16.33
N SER A 221 5.28 -24.44 -17.06
CA SER A 221 4.04 -24.03 -17.69
C SER A 221 3.85 -24.66 -19.07
N VAL A 222 2.72 -24.37 -19.70
CA VAL A 222 2.46 -24.73 -21.11
C VAL A 222 3.31 -23.94 -22.11
N TYR A 223 3.97 -22.87 -21.66
CA TYR A 223 4.73 -21.93 -22.51
C TYR A 223 6.16 -22.43 -22.77
N ARG A 224 6.39 -22.99 -23.97
CA ARG A 224 7.71 -23.49 -24.40
C ARG A 224 8.72 -22.38 -24.64
N GLU A 225 8.27 -21.13 -24.74
CA GLU A 225 9.10 -19.94 -24.89
C GLU A 225 10.12 -19.79 -23.75
N PHE A 226 9.81 -20.34 -22.57
CA PHE A 226 10.71 -20.33 -21.42
C PHE A 226 11.97 -21.19 -21.60
N ASP A 227 11.94 -22.20 -22.47
CA ASP A 227 13.10 -23.05 -22.76
C ASP A 227 14.29 -22.25 -23.33
N GLY A 228 13.99 -21.15 -24.04
CA GLY A 228 14.99 -20.29 -24.67
C GLY A 228 15.64 -19.27 -23.73
N ILE A 229 15.07 -19.09 -22.53
CA ILE A 229 15.48 -18.03 -21.60
C ILE A 229 16.85 -18.34 -21.01
N LYS A 230 17.73 -17.33 -21.08
CA LYS A 230 19.11 -17.34 -20.57
C LYS A 230 19.34 -16.26 -19.51
N TYR A 231 18.54 -15.20 -19.53
CA TYR A 231 18.72 -14.04 -18.65
C TYR A 231 17.42 -13.69 -17.93
N LEU A 232 17.58 -13.24 -16.68
CA LEU A 232 16.53 -12.58 -15.93
C LEU A 232 16.86 -11.10 -15.86
N CYS A 233 15.91 -10.24 -16.19
CA CYS A 233 16.10 -8.80 -16.23
C CYS A 233 15.04 -8.09 -15.41
N ILE A 234 15.47 -7.16 -14.57
CA ILE A 234 14.60 -6.19 -13.91
C ILE A 234 14.91 -4.83 -14.52
N TYR A 235 13.92 -4.16 -15.09
CA TYR A 235 14.09 -2.83 -15.66
C TYR A 235 13.27 -1.78 -14.91
N ASN A 236 13.92 -0.67 -14.57
CA ASN A 236 13.30 0.44 -13.87
C ASN A 236 13.28 1.68 -14.76
N PRO A 237 12.16 1.97 -15.44
CA PRO A 237 12.07 3.12 -16.35
C PRO A 237 12.10 4.46 -15.60
N LEU A 238 11.77 4.50 -14.31
CA LEU A 238 11.89 5.73 -13.51
C LEU A 238 13.36 6.18 -13.39
N LYS A 239 14.27 5.21 -13.29
CA LYS A 239 15.72 5.43 -13.21
C LYS A 239 16.47 5.22 -14.51
N ASN A 240 15.76 4.79 -15.56
CA ASN A 240 16.34 4.36 -16.83
C ASN A 240 17.49 3.35 -16.65
N MET A 241 17.27 2.30 -15.84
CA MET A 241 18.33 1.36 -15.45
C MET A 241 17.84 -0.07 -15.41
N SER A 242 18.63 -1.00 -15.94
CA SER A 242 18.39 -2.45 -15.88
C SER A 242 19.35 -3.16 -14.92
N TYR A 243 18.87 -4.28 -14.38
CA TYR A 243 19.61 -5.26 -13.63
C TYR A 243 19.42 -6.60 -14.33
N THR A 244 20.48 -7.15 -14.93
CA THR A 244 20.39 -8.39 -15.70
C THR A 244 21.32 -9.45 -15.13
N VAL A 245 20.83 -10.67 -14.93
CA VAL A 245 21.62 -11.82 -14.44
C VAL A 245 21.52 -12.97 -15.42
N CYS A 246 22.64 -13.67 -15.68
CA CYS A 246 22.65 -14.91 -16.44
C CYS A 246 22.15 -16.06 -15.55
N LEU A 247 21.27 -16.90 -16.08
CA LEU A 247 20.74 -18.07 -15.37
C LEU A 247 21.83 -19.07 -14.95
N ASN A 248 22.97 -19.08 -15.65
CA ASN A 248 24.12 -19.91 -15.30
C ASN A 248 24.86 -19.39 -14.06
N ASP A 249 24.74 -18.09 -13.74
CA ASP A 249 25.33 -17.51 -12.53
C ASP A 249 24.47 -17.80 -11.29
N ILE A 250 23.21 -18.21 -11.50
CA ILE A 250 22.31 -18.68 -10.45
C ILE A 250 22.53 -20.18 -10.26
N LYS A 251 23.11 -20.55 -9.11
CA LYS A 251 23.35 -21.95 -8.76
C LYS A 251 22.07 -22.77 -8.82
N ASP A 252 22.17 -24.00 -9.31
CA ASP A 252 21.02 -24.90 -9.38
C ASP A 252 20.45 -25.26 -8.01
N GLU A 253 21.27 -25.27 -6.95
CA GLU A 253 20.78 -25.39 -5.56
C GLU A 253 19.73 -24.30 -5.24
N ILE A 254 19.95 -23.08 -5.70
CA ILE A 254 19.01 -21.96 -5.47
C ILE A 254 17.72 -22.21 -6.24
N LYS A 255 17.80 -22.65 -7.51
CA LYS A 255 16.62 -22.98 -8.32
C LYS A 255 15.83 -24.13 -7.71
N TYR A 256 16.52 -25.17 -7.22
CA TYR A 256 15.93 -26.29 -6.50
C TYR A 256 15.18 -25.82 -5.24
N ARG A 257 15.86 -25.07 -4.35
CA ARG A 257 15.26 -24.56 -3.11
C ARG A 257 14.06 -23.65 -3.38
N VAL A 258 14.13 -22.78 -4.39
CA VAL A 258 12.99 -21.92 -4.75
C VAL A 258 11.85 -22.74 -5.35
N SER A 259 12.13 -23.77 -6.15
CA SER A 259 11.11 -24.68 -6.68
C SER A 259 10.36 -25.41 -5.56
N HIS A 260 11.10 -25.99 -4.61
CA HIS A 260 10.54 -26.77 -3.50
C HIS A 260 9.99 -25.91 -2.36
N ASP A 261 10.83 -25.11 -1.70
CA ASP A 261 10.49 -24.44 -0.44
C ASP A 261 9.61 -23.19 -0.64
N VAL A 262 9.79 -22.52 -1.78
CA VAL A 262 9.13 -21.23 -2.06
C VAL A 262 7.87 -21.46 -2.89
N ILE A 263 7.98 -22.12 -4.04
CA ILE A 263 6.86 -22.36 -4.96
C ILE A 263 6.00 -23.56 -4.52
N GLY A 264 6.60 -24.59 -3.92
CA GLY A 264 5.89 -25.74 -3.37
C GLY A 264 5.81 -26.94 -4.31
N TYR A 265 6.76 -27.10 -5.24
CA TYR A 265 6.84 -28.29 -6.06
C TYR A 265 7.27 -29.52 -5.27
N LYS A 266 6.67 -30.67 -5.59
CA LYS A 266 7.15 -31.97 -5.14
C LYS A 266 8.30 -32.40 -6.04
N MET A 267 9.51 -32.35 -5.51
CA MET A 267 10.72 -32.76 -6.23
C MET A 267 10.73 -34.29 -6.43
N VAL A 268 11.12 -34.76 -7.61
CA VAL A 268 11.29 -36.21 -7.85
C VAL A 268 12.54 -36.75 -7.16
N TYR A 269 13.59 -35.94 -7.13
CA TYR A 269 14.87 -36.27 -6.51
C TYR A 269 15.03 -35.53 -5.18
N PRO A 270 15.70 -36.15 -4.18
CA PRO A 270 15.88 -35.55 -2.87
C PRO A 270 16.86 -34.36 -2.91
N ASP A 271 16.80 -33.51 -1.88
CA ASP A 271 17.72 -32.38 -1.71
C ASP A 271 19.15 -32.89 -1.47
N SER A 272 19.93 -32.93 -2.56
CA SER A 272 21.32 -33.36 -2.57
C SER A 272 22.05 -32.64 -3.70
N GLN A 273 23.32 -32.31 -3.47
CA GLN A 273 24.19 -31.65 -4.44
C GLN A 273 24.22 -32.38 -5.80
N ALA A 274 24.07 -33.70 -5.81
CA ALA A 274 24.06 -34.52 -7.02
C ALA A 274 22.80 -34.31 -7.90
N TYR A 275 21.71 -33.82 -7.33
CA TYR A 275 20.40 -33.72 -8.00
C TYR A 275 19.88 -32.29 -8.16
N HIS A 276 20.58 -31.28 -7.64
CA HIS A 276 20.14 -29.89 -7.76
C HIS A 276 19.94 -29.43 -9.21
N SER A 277 20.72 -29.95 -10.16
CA SER A 277 20.55 -29.66 -11.60
C SER A 277 19.22 -30.18 -12.18
N LEU A 278 18.56 -31.11 -11.50
CA LEU A 278 17.26 -31.68 -11.86
C LEU A 278 16.10 -30.93 -11.18
N TRP A 279 16.30 -29.66 -10.82
CA TRP A 279 15.30 -28.81 -10.15
C TRP A 279 14.00 -28.63 -10.95
N ASN A 280 14.05 -28.85 -12.26
CA ASN A 280 12.90 -28.77 -13.17
C ASN A 280 12.15 -30.10 -13.32
N ILE A 281 12.54 -31.16 -12.59
CA ILE A 281 11.83 -32.44 -12.60
C ILE A 281 10.98 -32.56 -11.32
N THR A 282 9.69 -32.30 -11.48
CA THR A 282 8.71 -32.25 -10.38
C THR A 282 7.51 -33.14 -10.68
N ASN A 283 6.79 -33.59 -9.65
CA ASN A 283 5.60 -34.43 -9.81
C ASN A 283 4.39 -33.83 -9.07
N GLY A 284 4.10 -32.58 -9.40
CA GLY A 284 2.99 -31.80 -8.84
C GLY A 284 3.37 -31.00 -7.59
N THR A 285 2.39 -30.76 -6.72
CA THR A 285 2.58 -29.97 -5.50
C THR A 285 2.98 -30.83 -4.32
N ASP A 286 3.95 -30.37 -3.52
CA ASP A 286 4.35 -31.03 -2.28
C ASP A 286 3.28 -30.81 -1.18
N PRO A 287 2.61 -31.87 -0.70
CA PRO A 287 1.57 -31.75 0.32
C PRO A 287 2.13 -31.32 1.68
N GLU A 288 3.40 -31.62 1.99
CA GLU A 288 4.02 -31.24 3.26
C GLU A 288 4.33 -29.74 3.29
N ILE A 289 4.83 -29.18 2.19
CA ILE A 289 5.05 -27.73 2.06
C ILE A 289 3.72 -26.98 2.18
N VAL A 290 2.66 -27.46 1.51
CA VAL A 290 1.31 -26.88 1.63
C VAL A 290 0.79 -27.00 3.07
N ARG A 291 0.95 -28.16 3.71
CA ARG A 291 0.54 -28.39 5.11
C ARG A 291 1.29 -27.45 6.06
N LYS A 292 2.61 -27.31 5.91
CA LYS A 292 3.43 -26.40 6.72
C LYS A 292 2.97 -24.95 6.56
N TYR A 293 2.68 -24.53 5.34
CA TYR A 293 2.12 -23.20 5.09
C TYR A 293 0.75 -23.01 5.76
N ARG A 294 -0.17 -23.97 5.59
CA ARG A 294 -1.51 -23.91 6.19
C ARG A 294 -1.46 -23.90 7.71
N ASN A 295 -0.62 -24.75 8.31
CA ASN A 295 -0.44 -24.84 9.75
C ASN A 295 0.08 -23.53 10.35
N ASN A 296 0.85 -22.76 9.60
CA ASN A 296 1.31 -21.44 10.05
C ASN A 296 0.25 -20.36 9.89
N CYS A 297 -0.93 -20.61 9.31
CA CYS A 297 -1.95 -19.58 9.07
C CYS A 297 -3.31 -19.95 9.69
N ILE A 298 -3.31 -20.59 10.87
CA ILE A 298 -4.54 -21.06 11.52
C ILE A 298 -5.00 -20.02 12.54
N MET A 299 -6.27 -19.60 12.42
CA MET A 299 -6.98 -18.96 13.54
C MET A 299 -7.32 -20.04 14.56
N THR A 300 -6.90 -19.82 15.79
CA THR A 300 -7.16 -20.72 16.92
C THR A 300 -8.39 -20.24 17.68
N ASP A 301 -8.82 -20.99 18.69
CA ASP A 301 -9.83 -20.56 19.65
C ASP A 301 -9.22 -19.74 20.81
N PHE A 302 -8.00 -19.25 20.62
CA PHE A 302 -7.27 -18.45 21.59
C PHE A 302 -8.06 -17.20 21.98
N ASP A 303 -8.43 -17.17 23.26
CA ASP A 303 -9.07 -16.03 23.87
C ASP A 303 -8.31 -15.69 25.15
N ILE A 304 -7.75 -14.50 25.16
CA ILE A 304 -6.95 -13.97 26.26
C ILE A 304 -7.73 -13.89 27.58
N ASN A 305 -9.07 -13.79 27.50
CA ASN A 305 -9.92 -13.70 28.67
C ASN A 305 -10.07 -15.04 29.40
N LYS A 306 -9.73 -16.17 28.76
CA LYS A 306 -9.78 -17.51 29.37
C LYS A 306 -8.57 -17.83 30.28
N TYR A 307 -7.55 -16.98 30.28
CA TYR A 307 -6.33 -17.19 31.07
C TYR A 307 -6.39 -16.42 32.39
N ASP A 308 -5.83 -16.96 33.47
CA ASP A 308 -5.62 -16.23 34.72
C ASP A 308 -4.31 -15.41 34.67
N ASP A 309 -3.93 -14.80 35.80
CA ASP A 309 -2.64 -14.16 35.94
C ASP A 309 -1.51 -15.19 35.88
N GLY A 310 -0.55 -15.00 34.97
CA GLY A 310 0.57 -15.90 34.81
C GLY A 310 1.47 -15.62 33.61
N ILE A 311 2.41 -16.54 33.42
CA ILE A 311 3.37 -16.60 32.31
C ILE A 311 3.04 -17.86 31.50
N TYR A 312 2.65 -17.69 30.24
CA TYR A 312 2.14 -18.78 29.41
C TYR A 312 2.94 -18.89 28.12
N ASN A 313 3.36 -20.10 27.77
CA ASN A 313 3.80 -20.40 26.41
C ASN A 313 2.56 -20.53 25.53
N ILE A 314 2.49 -19.72 24.47
CA ILE A 314 1.45 -19.77 23.47
C ILE A 314 2.08 -19.99 22.08
N SER A 315 1.31 -20.55 21.17
CA SER A 315 1.78 -20.72 19.80
C SER A 315 1.84 -19.38 19.06
N ILE A 316 2.59 -19.34 17.96
CA ILE A 316 2.59 -18.17 17.07
C ILE A 316 1.18 -17.93 16.49
N ASN A 317 0.40 -18.99 16.27
CA ASN A 317 -0.98 -18.90 15.79
C ASN A 317 -1.94 -18.32 16.84
N ASP A 318 -1.74 -18.62 18.11
CA ASP A 318 -2.48 -17.99 19.22
C ASP A 318 -2.21 -16.48 19.25
N TYR A 319 -0.93 -16.10 19.15
CA TYR A 319 -0.56 -14.69 19.08
C TYR A 319 -1.12 -14.00 17.83
N TRP A 320 -1.09 -14.67 16.67
CA TRP A 320 -1.71 -14.16 15.45
C TRP A 320 -3.22 -14.00 15.58
N THR A 321 -3.89 -14.95 16.23
CA THR A 321 -5.33 -14.91 16.55
C THR A 321 -5.63 -13.69 17.41
N TYR A 322 -4.81 -13.42 18.43
CA TYR A 322 -4.90 -12.22 19.25
C TYR A 322 -4.69 -10.93 18.44
N LEU A 323 -3.64 -10.85 17.61
CA LEU A 323 -3.40 -9.66 16.78
C LEU A 323 -4.59 -9.33 15.86
N ARG A 324 -5.24 -10.36 15.32
CA ARG A 324 -6.44 -10.22 14.49
C ARG A 324 -7.67 -9.76 15.28
N SER A 325 -7.78 -10.11 16.56
CA SER A 325 -8.90 -9.66 17.40
C SER A 325 -8.79 -8.20 17.84
N ILE A 326 -7.55 -7.69 18.00
CA ILE A 326 -7.31 -6.29 18.42
C ILE A 326 -7.14 -5.31 17.26
N ASP A 327 -6.72 -5.76 16.08
CA ASP A 327 -6.52 -4.91 14.90
C ASP A 327 -7.44 -5.30 13.75
N VAL A 328 -8.66 -4.75 13.79
CA VAL A 328 -9.68 -4.83 12.74
C VAL A 328 -9.21 -4.17 11.43
N ARG A 329 -8.05 -3.49 11.39
CA ARG A 329 -7.51 -2.83 10.18
C ARG A 329 -6.84 -3.78 9.20
N SER A 330 -6.50 -5.00 9.58
CA SER A 330 -5.78 -5.90 8.67
C SER A 330 -6.71 -6.63 7.71
N GLU A 331 -7.34 -5.90 6.79
CA GLU A 331 -7.78 -6.53 5.52
C GLU A 331 -6.59 -7.03 4.69
N ASN A 332 -5.36 -6.72 5.11
CA ASN A 332 -4.22 -7.56 4.77
C ASN A 332 -4.34 -8.88 5.56
N ASP A 333 -4.97 -9.90 4.95
CA ASP A 333 -4.95 -11.30 5.40
C ASP A 333 -3.54 -11.93 5.30
N ALA A 334 -2.49 -11.11 5.45
CA ALA A 334 -1.10 -11.54 5.34
C ALA A 334 -0.72 -12.04 6.71
N TYR A 335 -0.55 -13.34 6.84
CA TYR A 335 0.15 -13.86 8.00
C TYR A 335 1.55 -13.24 8.06
N PRO A 336 1.86 -12.41 9.07
CA PRO A 336 3.12 -11.71 9.13
C PRO A 336 4.25 -12.69 9.47
N MET A 337 5.45 -12.41 8.98
CA MET A 337 6.60 -13.25 9.30
C MET A 337 7.09 -13.00 10.73
N PHE A 338 6.97 -14.00 11.59
CA PHE A 338 7.60 -14.03 12.91
C PHE A 338 9.04 -14.57 12.81
N LYS A 339 9.93 -13.78 12.19
CA LYS A 339 11.31 -14.21 11.95
C LYS A 339 12.05 -14.53 13.25
N TYR A 340 12.76 -15.65 13.25
CA TYR A 340 13.56 -16.11 14.37
C TYR A 340 12.75 -16.27 15.67
N THR A 341 11.46 -16.58 15.55
CA THR A 341 10.55 -16.93 16.67
C THR A 341 10.25 -18.42 16.57
N ASP A 342 10.50 -19.14 17.65
CA ASP A 342 10.13 -20.53 17.85
C ASP A 342 8.72 -20.62 18.46
N HIS A 343 8.50 -19.93 19.58
CA HIS A 343 7.21 -19.77 20.24
C HIS A 343 7.07 -18.38 20.86
N VAL A 344 5.87 -18.08 21.36
CA VAL A 344 5.56 -16.80 22.01
C VAL A 344 5.29 -17.03 23.49
N ILE A 345 5.82 -16.18 24.35
CA ILE A 345 5.42 -16.12 25.76
C ILE A 345 4.40 -14.98 25.91
N MET A 346 3.24 -15.28 26.46
CA MET A 346 2.26 -14.31 26.94
C MET A 346 2.41 -14.12 28.43
N LEU A 347 2.59 -12.87 28.85
CA LEU A 347 2.42 -12.43 30.23
C LEU A 347 1.02 -11.88 30.40
N LYS A 348 0.28 -12.36 31.39
CA LYS A 348 -1.00 -11.76 31.80
C LYS A 348 -0.94 -11.46 33.29
N ARG A 349 -1.18 -10.21 33.67
CA ARG A 349 -1.32 -9.83 35.08
C ARG A 349 -2.38 -8.77 35.26
N LYS A 350 -3.45 -9.10 35.98
CA LYS A 350 -4.73 -8.41 36.03
C LYS A 350 -5.25 -8.18 34.61
N LYS A 351 -5.40 -6.93 34.22
CA LYS A 351 -5.82 -6.53 32.87
C LYS A 351 -4.67 -6.30 31.89
N TYR A 352 -3.42 -6.43 32.34
CA TYR A 352 -2.26 -6.07 31.54
C TYR A 352 -1.65 -7.30 30.88
N VAL A 353 -1.26 -7.14 29.63
CA VAL A 353 -0.69 -8.23 28.83
C VAL A 353 0.56 -7.75 28.10
N MET A 354 1.55 -8.62 28.01
CA MET A 354 2.76 -8.41 27.19
C MET A 354 3.12 -9.72 26.47
N PHE A 355 3.70 -9.61 25.28
CA PHE A 355 4.10 -10.77 24.48
C PHE A 355 5.59 -10.75 24.19
N PHE A 356 6.22 -11.93 24.15
CA PHE A 356 7.63 -12.11 23.87
C PHE A 356 7.84 -13.18 22.82
N SER A 357 8.69 -12.91 21.84
CA SER A 357 9.25 -13.90 20.94
C SER A 357 10.41 -14.59 21.64
N VAL A 358 10.39 -15.92 21.63
CA VAL A 358 11.53 -16.75 22.01
C VAL A 358 12.15 -17.29 20.73
N SER A 359 13.44 -17.06 20.52
CA SER A 359 14.13 -17.62 19.35
C SER A 359 14.48 -19.10 19.55
N PRO A 360 14.79 -19.86 18.48
CA PRO A 360 15.28 -21.24 18.61
C PRO A 360 16.54 -21.40 19.47
N LYS A 361 17.27 -20.30 19.71
CA LYS A 361 18.45 -20.25 20.60
C LYS A 361 18.12 -19.74 22.01
N GLY A 362 16.85 -19.65 22.38
CA GLY A 362 16.39 -19.17 23.69
C GLY A 362 16.46 -17.66 23.91
N LYS A 363 16.92 -16.86 22.94
CA LYS A 363 16.93 -15.39 23.07
C LYS A 363 15.52 -14.82 23.14
N LEU A 364 15.27 -13.95 24.12
CA LEU A 364 14.02 -13.26 24.35
C LEU A 364 13.96 -11.90 23.64
N ALA A 365 12.80 -11.59 23.06
CA ALA A 365 12.50 -10.27 22.52
C ALA A 365 11.04 -9.90 22.77
N ILE A 366 10.78 -8.69 23.26
CA ILE A 366 9.43 -8.14 23.38
C ILE A 366 8.82 -8.01 21.98
N LEU A 367 7.57 -8.47 21.83
CA LEU A 367 6.78 -8.36 20.61
C LEU A 367 5.89 -7.12 20.61
N ASN A 368 5.88 -6.41 19.49
CA ASN A 368 4.89 -5.37 19.17
C ASN A 368 4.37 -5.61 17.75
N GLY A 369 3.23 -6.31 17.63
CA GLY A 369 2.87 -6.95 16.38
C GLY A 369 3.94 -7.97 15.98
N ALA A 370 4.38 -7.95 14.72
CA ALA A 370 5.47 -8.81 14.25
C ALA A 370 6.87 -8.23 14.51
N GLU A 371 6.98 -7.00 15.01
CA GLU A 371 8.28 -6.39 15.34
C GLU A 371 8.82 -6.91 16.67
N ARG A 372 10.16 -7.00 16.77
CA ARG A 372 10.86 -7.53 17.95
C ARG A 372 11.87 -6.51 18.49
N ARG A 373 11.87 -6.33 19.81
CA ARG A 373 12.96 -5.65 20.54
C ARG A 373 13.59 -6.62 21.52
N ILE A 374 14.92 -6.73 21.53
CA ILE A 374 15.64 -7.61 22.47
C ILE A 374 15.21 -7.26 23.90
N ALA A 375 14.85 -8.28 24.68
CA ALA A 375 14.51 -8.11 26.08
C ALA A 375 15.78 -7.86 26.89
N GLU A 376 15.75 -6.84 27.75
CA GLU A 376 16.89 -6.47 28.61
C GLU A 376 16.88 -7.24 29.94
N PHE A 377 15.70 -7.72 30.35
CA PHE A 377 15.48 -8.40 31.62
C PHE A 377 14.87 -9.79 31.43
N SER A 378 14.84 -10.58 32.51
CA SER A 378 14.17 -11.88 32.54
C SER A 378 12.66 -11.74 32.37
N ILE A 379 12.01 -12.84 31.98
CA ILE A 379 10.56 -12.85 31.76
C ILE A 379 9.78 -12.60 33.07
N GLU A 380 10.29 -13.10 34.19
CA GLU A 380 9.75 -12.90 35.55
C GLU A 380 9.82 -11.44 35.95
N TYR A 381 10.88 -10.72 35.57
CA TYR A 381 10.99 -9.29 35.87
C TYR A 381 9.86 -8.51 35.18
N TYR A 382 9.60 -8.79 33.90
CA TYR A 382 8.51 -8.14 33.20
C TYR A 382 7.15 -8.47 33.83
N TYR A 383 6.92 -9.73 34.24
CA TYR A 383 5.70 -10.12 34.94
C TYR A 383 5.52 -9.40 36.29
N ASP A 384 6.60 -9.33 37.08
CA ASP A 384 6.59 -8.70 38.40
C ASP A 384 6.35 -7.19 38.35
N TYR A 385 6.82 -6.54 37.28
CA TYR A 385 6.78 -5.09 37.14
C TYR A 385 5.80 -4.56 36.08
N ILE A 386 5.04 -5.41 35.38
CA ILE A 386 4.10 -4.96 34.32
C ILE A 386 3.08 -3.95 34.84
N GLU A 387 2.54 -4.15 36.05
CA GLU A 387 1.62 -3.19 36.67
C GLU A 387 2.28 -1.85 36.95
N ARG A 388 3.51 -1.87 37.47
CA ARG A 388 4.28 -0.65 37.78
C ARG A 388 4.61 0.10 36.49
N TYR A 389 5.02 -0.61 35.46
CA TYR A 389 5.24 -0.07 34.13
C TYR A 389 3.96 0.56 33.57
N ALA A 390 2.85 -0.17 33.56
CA ALA A 390 1.57 0.31 33.05
C ALA A 390 1.05 1.54 33.80
N LYS A 391 1.17 1.56 35.14
CA LYS A 391 0.86 2.74 35.97
C LYS A 391 1.78 3.91 35.60
N GLY A 392 3.08 3.65 35.42
CA GLY A 392 4.05 4.66 35.03
C GLY A 392 3.79 5.25 33.65
N VAL A 393 3.34 4.45 32.68
CA VAL A 393 2.89 4.92 31.36
C VAL A 393 1.61 5.74 31.52
N LYS A 394 0.58 5.20 32.19
CA LYS A 394 -0.69 5.91 32.38
C LYS A 394 -0.52 7.25 33.09
N GLN A 395 0.29 7.32 34.15
CA GLN A 395 0.56 8.57 34.88
C GLN A 395 1.26 9.63 34.01
N ARG A 396 2.12 9.20 33.09
CA ARG A 396 2.83 10.11 32.17
C ARG A 396 1.96 10.58 31.02
N PHE A 397 1.09 9.70 30.51
CA PHE A 397 0.37 9.94 29.26
C PHE A 397 -1.13 10.23 29.42
N SER A 398 -1.73 10.08 30.62
CA SER A 398 -3.17 10.28 30.78
C SER A 398 -3.63 11.66 30.32
N LYS A 399 -2.93 12.72 30.72
CA LYS A 399 -3.25 14.10 30.29
C LYS A 399 -3.14 14.27 28.76
N TYR A 400 -2.17 13.60 28.15
CA TYR A 400 -2.00 13.62 26.70
C TYR A 400 -3.14 12.86 26.00
N TRP A 401 -3.53 11.70 26.51
CA TRP A 401 -4.68 10.95 25.99
C TRP A 401 -6.00 11.70 26.20
N ASP A 402 -6.21 12.31 27.37
CA ASP A 402 -7.38 13.14 27.61
C ASP A 402 -7.46 14.28 26.59
N ALA A 403 -6.32 14.93 26.28
CA ALA A 403 -6.25 15.97 25.26
C ALA A 403 -6.58 15.44 23.86
N ILE A 404 -5.95 14.34 23.41
CA ILE A 404 -6.16 13.83 22.05
C ILE A 404 -7.57 13.26 21.84
N TYR A 405 -8.15 12.59 22.85
CA TYR A 405 -9.53 12.13 22.78
C TYR A 405 -10.53 13.28 22.86
N ASN A 406 -10.21 14.34 23.61
CA ASN A 406 -11.03 15.55 23.61
C ASN A 406 -11.05 16.18 22.21
N ILE A 407 -9.90 16.30 21.52
CA ILE A 407 -9.83 16.75 20.12
C ILE A 407 -10.72 15.89 19.22
N SER A 408 -10.64 14.56 19.34
CA SER A 408 -11.49 13.62 18.60
C SER A 408 -12.98 13.91 18.76
N GLU A 409 -13.46 14.04 20.00
CA GLU A 409 -14.88 14.26 20.25
C GLU A 409 -15.34 15.65 19.76
N GLN A 410 -14.50 16.67 19.87
CA GLN A 410 -14.79 17.99 19.31
C GLN A 410 -14.97 17.92 17.79
N LEU A 411 -14.04 17.27 17.08
CA LEU A 411 -14.12 17.13 15.63
C LEU A 411 -15.36 16.33 15.20
N LYS A 412 -15.70 15.24 15.90
CA LYS A 412 -16.91 14.45 15.60
C LYS A 412 -18.21 15.23 15.79
N SER A 413 -18.21 16.28 16.62
CA SER A 413 -19.38 17.12 16.87
C SER A 413 -19.70 18.09 15.72
N LEU A 414 -18.74 18.33 14.82
CA LEU A 414 -18.92 19.25 13.69
C LEU A 414 -19.92 18.70 12.68
N LYS A 415 -20.69 19.61 12.08
CA LYS A 415 -21.69 19.28 11.05
C LYS A 415 -21.46 20.14 9.80
N PRO A 416 -21.73 19.60 8.59
CA PRO A 416 -21.59 20.37 7.38
C PRO A 416 -22.64 21.50 7.33
N SER A 417 -22.23 22.67 6.83
CA SER A 417 -23.12 23.82 6.65
C SER A 417 -24.13 23.55 5.54
N SER A 418 -25.42 23.56 5.89
CA SER A 418 -26.51 23.46 4.90
C SER A 418 -26.43 24.56 3.84
N GLY A 419 -26.02 25.77 4.22
CA GLY A 419 -25.86 26.88 3.28
C GLY A 419 -24.72 26.62 2.28
N TYR A 420 -23.57 26.15 2.79
CA TYR A 420 -22.45 25.78 1.94
C TYR A 420 -22.80 24.65 0.97
N LEU A 421 -23.41 23.57 1.49
CA LEU A 421 -23.80 22.41 0.68
C LEU A 421 -24.81 22.78 -0.40
N ARG A 422 -25.80 23.62 -0.09
CA ARG A 422 -26.79 24.09 -1.08
C ARG A 422 -26.13 24.85 -2.22
N LYS A 423 -25.22 25.76 -1.88
CA LYS A 423 -24.63 26.69 -2.84
C LYS A 423 -23.53 26.09 -3.72
N ASN A 424 -22.76 25.14 -3.21
CA ASN A 424 -21.51 24.71 -3.87
C ASN A 424 -21.46 23.21 -4.19
N GLN A 425 -22.48 22.42 -3.84
CA GLN A 425 -22.47 20.97 -4.07
C GLN A 425 -23.81 20.50 -4.63
N TYR A 426 -24.92 20.86 -3.95
CA TYR A 426 -26.25 20.47 -4.39
C TYR A 426 -26.67 21.18 -5.69
N SER A 427 -26.27 22.45 -5.89
CA SER A 427 -26.47 23.16 -7.15
C SER A 427 -25.86 22.40 -8.34
N ASP A 428 -24.65 21.89 -8.16
CA ASP A 428 -23.88 21.21 -9.20
C ASP A 428 -24.47 19.83 -9.47
N TYR A 429 -24.88 19.12 -8.42
CA TYR A 429 -25.66 17.88 -8.54
C TYR A 429 -26.96 18.08 -9.34
N VAL A 430 -27.73 19.13 -9.03
CA VAL A 430 -28.96 19.46 -9.76
C VAL A 430 -28.67 19.78 -11.22
N PHE A 431 -27.61 20.57 -11.47
CA PHE A 431 -27.18 20.90 -12.83
C PHE A 431 -26.83 19.65 -13.65
N GLU A 432 -26.04 18.73 -13.09
CA GLU A 432 -25.68 17.49 -13.78
C GLU A 432 -26.90 16.56 -13.97
N CYS A 433 -27.83 16.47 -13.01
CA CYS A 433 -29.08 15.72 -13.18
C CYS A 433 -29.91 16.25 -14.36
N ASN A 434 -30.05 17.57 -14.44
CA ASN A 434 -30.81 18.21 -15.52
C ASN A 434 -30.17 17.97 -16.89
N LYS A 435 -28.84 18.01 -16.95
CA LYS A 435 -28.06 17.76 -18.18
C LYS A 435 -28.25 16.34 -18.72
N ILE A 436 -28.48 15.35 -17.84
CA ILE A 436 -28.71 13.95 -18.22
C ILE A 436 -30.19 13.55 -18.19
N GLY A 437 -31.12 14.49 -18.01
CA GLY A 437 -32.57 14.26 -18.07
C GLY A 437 -33.16 13.52 -16.86
N ILE A 438 -32.48 13.55 -15.70
CA ILE A 438 -32.96 12.90 -14.47
C ILE A 438 -33.53 13.95 -13.52
N ASN A 439 -34.67 13.63 -12.88
CA ASN A 439 -35.22 14.47 -11.83
C ASN A 439 -34.33 14.42 -10.57
N PRO A 440 -33.78 15.56 -10.10
CA PRO A 440 -32.92 15.57 -8.92
C PRO A 440 -33.71 15.27 -7.65
N LYS A 441 -33.09 14.54 -6.71
CA LYS A 441 -33.63 14.33 -5.35
C LYS A 441 -33.77 15.67 -4.62
N SER A 442 -34.67 15.76 -3.64
CA SER A 442 -34.72 16.94 -2.77
C SER A 442 -33.41 17.11 -1.98
N PHE A 443 -33.10 18.33 -1.55
CA PHE A 443 -31.87 18.59 -0.78
C PHE A 443 -31.71 17.68 0.44
N ASN A 444 -32.80 17.42 1.17
CA ASN A 444 -32.73 16.59 2.37
C ASN A 444 -32.44 15.12 2.03
N GLU A 445 -33.05 14.59 0.98
CA GLU A 445 -32.80 13.22 0.50
C GLU A 445 -31.38 13.07 -0.06
N TRP A 446 -30.90 14.09 -0.80
CA TRP A 446 -29.53 14.14 -1.30
C TRP A 446 -28.52 14.17 -0.16
N VAL A 447 -28.67 15.07 0.81
CA VAL A 447 -27.78 15.14 1.99
C VAL A 447 -27.80 13.83 2.78
N TYR A 448 -28.97 13.19 2.90
CA TYR A 448 -29.08 11.89 3.57
C TYR A 448 -28.29 10.81 2.83
N GLY A 449 -28.36 10.76 1.50
CA GLY A 449 -27.55 9.87 0.66
C GLY A 449 -26.05 10.13 0.78
N GLU A 450 -25.65 11.41 0.89
CA GLU A 450 -24.25 11.82 1.00
C GLU A 450 -23.70 11.80 2.43
N LYS A 451 -24.47 11.34 3.42
CA LYS A 451 -24.13 11.47 4.85
C LYS A 451 -22.76 10.88 5.21
N GLN A 452 -22.32 9.81 4.53
CA GLN A 452 -21.01 9.20 4.77
C GLN A 452 -19.86 10.07 4.26
N LYS A 453 -20.04 10.78 3.14
CA LYS A 453 -19.04 11.70 2.57
C LYS A 453 -18.66 12.81 3.56
N TYR A 454 -19.66 13.32 4.27
CA TYR A 454 -19.47 14.42 5.22
C TYR A 454 -19.25 13.95 6.67
N ARG A 455 -19.08 12.65 6.91
CA ARG A 455 -18.80 12.15 8.26
C ARG A 455 -17.35 12.43 8.64
N ILE A 456 -17.14 12.93 9.85
CA ILE A 456 -15.82 12.98 10.48
C ILE A 456 -15.57 11.65 11.21
N SER A 457 -14.40 11.07 10.96
CA SER A 457 -13.94 9.82 11.57
C SER A 457 -13.70 10.00 13.08
N GLY A 458 -12.87 10.99 13.44
CA GLY A 458 -12.37 11.22 14.79
C GLY A 458 -11.61 10.02 15.36
N LYS A 459 -11.01 9.20 14.49
CA LYS A 459 -10.29 8.00 14.92
C LYS A 459 -8.92 8.42 15.47
N VAL A 460 -8.63 8.03 16.70
CA VAL A 460 -7.31 8.26 17.32
C VAL A 460 -6.37 7.11 16.97
N HIS A 461 -5.16 7.41 16.50
CA HIS A 461 -4.08 6.44 16.36
C HIS A 461 -2.72 7.05 16.70
N GLY A 462 -2.07 6.53 17.74
CA GLY A 462 -0.83 7.10 18.26
C GLY A 462 -1.02 8.54 18.70
N CYS A 463 -0.40 9.48 17.97
CA CYS A 463 -0.45 10.92 18.24
C CYS A 463 -1.36 11.68 17.26
N ILE A 464 -2.19 10.97 16.49
CA ILE A 464 -2.96 11.51 15.37
C ILE A 464 -4.46 11.28 15.60
N VAL A 465 -5.27 12.26 15.21
CA VAL A 465 -6.72 12.15 15.09
C VAL A 465 -7.11 12.29 13.62
N ASP A 466 -7.71 11.25 13.05
CA ASP A 466 -8.18 11.26 11.67
C ASP A 466 -9.49 12.04 11.57
N ILE A 467 -9.54 13.05 10.70
CA ILE A 467 -10.79 13.70 10.29
C ILE A 467 -11.45 12.85 9.21
N ASP A 468 -10.67 12.44 8.22
CA ASP A 468 -11.01 11.44 7.22
C ASP A 468 -9.75 10.67 6.81
N TYR A 469 -9.74 10.04 5.65
CA TYR A 469 -8.60 9.24 5.19
C TYR A 469 -7.34 10.07 4.90
N PHE A 470 -7.50 11.34 4.50
CA PHE A 470 -6.39 12.20 4.11
C PHE A 470 -6.16 13.35 5.07
N ASN A 471 -7.18 13.80 5.80
CA ASN A 471 -7.09 14.94 6.71
C ASN A 471 -6.88 14.47 8.15
N HIS A 472 -5.87 15.02 8.81
CA HIS A 472 -5.41 14.57 10.11
C HIS A 472 -5.04 15.73 11.04
N ILE A 473 -5.19 15.53 12.34
CA ILE A 473 -4.67 16.40 13.38
C ILE A 473 -3.58 15.66 14.14
N TYR A 474 -2.35 16.18 14.15
CA TYR A 474 -1.29 15.70 15.03
C TYR A 474 -1.23 16.51 16.32
N LEU A 475 -1.12 15.84 17.46
CA LEU A 475 -0.82 16.47 18.75
C LEU A 475 0.61 16.10 19.16
N ASN A 476 1.51 17.08 19.22
CA ASN A 476 2.88 16.84 19.65
C ASN A 476 2.95 16.49 21.14
N SER A 477 3.58 15.37 21.46
CA SER A 477 3.69 14.86 22.83
C SER A 477 4.68 15.61 23.72
N GLN A 478 5.56 16.44 23.15
CA GLN A 478 6.54 17.23 23.93
C GLN A 478 6.00 18.59 24.38
N ASP A 479 5.43 19.35 23.44
CA ASP A 479 5.02 20.74 23.66
C ASP A 479 3.50 20.93 23.62
N GLY A 480 2.73 19.88 23.27
CA GLY A 480 1.28 19.96 23.13
C GLY A 480 0.82 20.68 21.87
N LYS A 481 1.72 21.01 20.94
CA LYS A 481 1.36 21.72 19.70
C LYS A 481 0.43 20.88 18.84
N ILE A 482 -0.67 21.50 18.40
CA ILE A 482 -1.60 20.93 17.43
C ILE A 482 -1.13 21.29 16.03
N THR A 483 -0.97 20.29 15.16
CA THR A 483 -0.52 20.45 13.79
C THR A 483 -1.50 19.75 12.85
N PRO A 484 -2.39 20.49 12.19
CA PRO A 484 -3.27 19.96 11.15
C PRO A 484 -2.49 19.70 9.87
N TYR A 485 -2.79 18.59 9.21
CA TYR A 485 -2.17 18.29 7.92
C TYR A 485 -3.07 17.41 7.05
N PHE A 486 -2.94 17.59 5.74
CA PHE A 486 -3.46 16.67 4.73
C PHE A 486 -2.32 15.75 4.29
N ALA A 487 -2.54 14.44 4.19
CA ALA A 487 -1.53 13.47 3.79
C ALA A 487 -2.09 12.41 2.84
N VAL A 488 -1.40 12.25 1.72
CA VAL A 488 -1.67 11.18 0.73
C VAL A 488 -0.76 9.97 0.92
N SER A 489 0.31 10.12 1.71
CA SER A 489 1.04 9.01 2.34
C SER A 489 1.79 9.48 3.59
N MET A 490 2.54 8.56 4.20
CA MET A 490 3.46 8.86 5.30
C MET A 490 4.54 9.90 4.98
N TYR A 491 4.81 10.19 3.70
CA TYR A 491 5.89 11.07 3.25
C TYR A 491 5.42 12.33 2.55
N ASP A 492 4.14 12.53 2.30
CA ASP A 492 3.68 13.70 1.52
C ASP A 492 2.54 14.35 2.26
N LYS A 493 2.88 15.46 2.91
CA LYS A 493 1.99 16.15 3.85
C LYS A 493 1.93 17.64 3.51
N ASP A 494 0.71 18.17 3.41
CA ASP A 494 0.42 19.60 3.43
C ASP A 494 0.18 19.99 4.89
N VAL A 495 1.14 20.64 5.53
CA VAL A 495 1.02 21.07 6.93
C VAL A 495 0.44 22.47 7.00
N TYR A 496 -0.67 22.62 7.72
CA TYR A 496 -1.38 23.88 7.89
C TYR A 496 -0.99 24.55 9.20
N GLU A 497 -1.10 25.87 9.23
CA GLU A 497 -0.79 26.67 10.43
C GLU A 497 -1.76 26.35 11.58
N ASN A 498 -3.04 26.24 11.28
CA ASN A 498 -4.10 25.95 12.25
C ASN A 498 -5.24 25.13 11.61
N VAL A 499 -6.15 24.64 12.46
CA VAL A 499 -7.24 23.74 12.02
C VAL A 499 -8.21 24.46 11.10
N GLU A 500 -8.40 25.76 11.30
CA GLU A 500 -9.29 26.59 10.48
C GLU A 500 -8.81 26.63 9.03
N ASP A 501 -7.52 26.88 8.80
CA ASP A 501 -6.91 26.91 7.47
C ASP A 501 -7.02 25.57 6.74
N MET A 502 -6.77 24.47 7.45
CA MET A 502 -6.91 23.13 6.87
C MET A 502 -8.37 22.82 6.52
N LEU A 503 -9.32 23.14 7.42
CA LEU A 503 -10.74 22.96 7.13
C LEU A 503 -11.16 23.84 5.96
N MET A 504 -10.74 25.10 5.90
CA MET A 504 -11.02 25.98 4.77
C MET A 504 -10.52 25.41 3.45
N ALA A 505 -9.32 24.81 3.43
CA ALA A 505 -8.71 24.26 2.22
C ALA A 505 -9.30 22.92 1.78
N LYS A 506 -9.55 22.01 2.74
CA LYS A 506 -9.81 20.58 2.45
C LYS A 506 -11.21 20.12 2.84
N ARG A 507 -11.87 20.80 3.78
CA ARG A 507 -13.21 20.47 4.32
C ARG A 507 -14.04 21.74 4.57
N PRO A 508 -14.19 22.64 3.58
CA PRO A 508 -14.80 23.97 3.79
C PRO A 508 -16.25 23.90 4.28
N GLU A 509 -16.95 22.80 4.02
CA GLU A 509 -18.31 22.57 4.51
C GLU A 509 -18.38 22.51 6.05
N MET A 510 -17.27 22.20 6.72
CA MET A 510 -17.20 22.10 8.19
C MET A 510 -16.84 23.43 8.87
N LEU A 511 -16.38 24.42 8.11
CA LEU A 511 -15.78 25.65 8.62
C LEU A 511 -16.75 26.44 9.50
N GLU A 512 -18.01 26.61 9.07
CA GLU A 512 -19.02 27.35 9.81
C GLU A 512 -19.31 26.70 11.18
N SER A 513 -19.43 25.37 11.21
CA SER A 513 -19.66 24.63 12.46
C SER A 513 -18.47 24.72 13.39
N TYR A 514 -17.25 24.70 12.84
CA TYR A 514 -16.02 24.86 13.60
C TYR A 514 -15.91 26.26 14.22
N GLN A 515 -16.12 27.31 13.42
CA GLN A 515 -16.08 28.70 13.89
C GLN A 515 -17.13 28.96 14.99
N LYS A 516 -18.35 28.44 14.83
CA LYS A 516 -19.39 28.50 15.87
C LYS A 516 -18.95 27.80 17.15
N TYR A 517 -18.36 26.61 17.02
CA TYR A 517 -17.85 25.85 18.16
C TYR A 517 -16.79 26.64 18.94
N ILE A 518 -15.82 27.24 18.24
CA ILE A 518 -14.76 28.05 18.85
C ILE A 518 -15.34 29.30 19.52
N ALA A 519 -16.29 29.99 18.88
CA ALA A 519 -16.92 31.17 19.45
C ALA A 519 -17.71 30.87 20.75
N CYS A 520 -18.38 29.72 20.82
CA CYS A 520 -19.14 29.31 22.01
C CYS A 520 -18.29 28.73 23.14
N ASN A 521 -17.05 28.28 22.86
CA ASN A 521 -16.20 27.57 23.81
C ASN A 521 -14.86 28.31 24.05
N THR A 522 -14.90 29.60 24.34
CA THR A 522 -13.71 30.44 24.63
C THR A 522 -12.82 29.96 25.79
N LYS A 523 -13.25 28.95 26.57
CA LYS A 523 -12.45 28.26 27.61
C LYS A 523 -11.90 26.88 27.21
N SER A 524 -12.28 26.34 26.04
CA SER A 524 -11.71 25.10 25.50
C SER A 524 -10.27 25.39 25.09
N ARG A 525 -9.31 24.66 25.69
CA ARG A 525 -7.86 24.80 25.45
C ARG A 525 -7.38 24.56 24.01
N LEU A 526 -8.29 24.43 23.03
CA LEU A 526 -7.97 24.54 21.61
C LEU A 526 -7.98 25.99 21.06
N ALA A 527 -8.35 26.98 21.87
CA ALA A 527 -8.42 28.38 21.44
C ALA A 527 -7.06 29.14 21.39
N ILE A 528 -5.92 28.46 21.48
CA ILE A 528 -4.60 29.11 21.30
C ILE A 528 -3.81 28.37 20.21
N ALA A 529 -4.22 28.61 18.97
CA ALA A 529 -3.37 28.49 17.78
C ALA A 529 -3.56 29.70 16.85
N THR A 530 -4.02 30.84 17.37
CA THR A 530 -3.80 32.14 16.73
C THR A 530 -2.51 32.68 17.30
N SER A 531 -1.47 32.78 16.48
CA SER A 531 -0.26 33.52 16.81
C SER A 531 -0.63 34.87 17.41
N GLU A 532 0.04 35.24 18.51
CA GLU A 532 0.09 36.62 18.98
C GLU A 532 0.43 37.56 17.81
N ASN A 533 -0.26 38.71 17.77
CA ASN A 533 -0.18 39.81 16.79
C ASN A 533 -0.98 39.65 15.48
N ASN A 534 -2.24 40.11 15.48
CA ASN A 534 -2.64 41.24 14.64
C ASN A 534 -4.08 41.70 14.97
N SER A 535 -4.15 42.86 15.62
CA SER A 535 -5.31 43.74 15.54
C SER A 535 -5.51 44.20 14.09
N GLY A 536 -6.66 43.91 13.47
CA GLY A 536 -7.11 44.64 12.29
C GLY A 536 -7.75 43.82 11.17
N ASN A 537 -9.02 44.11 10.93
CA ASN A 537 -9.79 43.90 9.70
C ASN A 537 -10.27 42.47 9.35
N LYS A 538 -11.60 42.32 9.41
CA LYS A 538 -12.39 41.32 8.67
C LYS A 538 -12.04 41.42 7.18
N LYS A 539 -11.16 40.56 6.69
CA LYS A 539 -10.97 40.35 5.24
C LYS A 539 -11.96 39.31 4.75
N GLN A 540 -12.51 39.56 3.57
CA GLN A 540 -13.32 38.63 2.81
C GLN A 540 -12.37 37.55 2.27
N TYR A 541 -12.42 36.34 2.84
CA TYR A 541 -11.44 35.28 2.54
C TYR A 541 -11.86 34.47 1.31
N ASN A 542 -10.94 34.40 0.34
CA ASN A 542 -11.09 33.67 -0.92
C ASN A 542 -10.53 32.25 -0.74
N VAL A 543 -11.26 31.21 -1.17
CA VAL A 543 -10.98 29.78 -0.95
C VAL A 543 -9.60 29.32 -1.45
N MET A 544 -8.94 30.12 -2.30
CA MET A 544 -7.71 29.78 -3.04
C MET A 544 -6.39 30.08 -2.32
N SER A 545 -6.33 30.38 -1.01
CA SER A 545 -5.08 30.85 -0.39
C SER A 545 -4.76 30.40 1.04
N ALA A 546 -5.29 29.26 1.51
CA ALA A 546 -4.81 28.69 2.77
C ALA A 546 -3.32 28.34 2.63
N LYS A 547 -2.45 28.99 3.42
CA LYS A 547 -1.00 28.75 3.39
C LYS A 547 -0.71 27.41 4.07
N TYR A 548 0.00 26.54 3.36
CA TYR A 548 0.53 25.29 3.90
C TYR A 548 2.01 25.15 3.55
N ILE A 549 2.71 24.32 4.31
CA ILE A 549 4.11 23.97 4.07
C ILE A 549 4.17 22.49 3.69
N LYS A 550 4.80 22.17 2.56
CA LYS A 550 5.06 20.78 2.17
C LYS A 550 6.11 20.17 3.09
N ASP A 551 5.80 19.03 3.68
CA ASP A 551 6.72 18.23 4.49
C ASP A 551 6.89 16.83 3.90
N TYR A 552 8.11 16.52 3.47
CA TYR A 552 8.49 15.23 2.88
C TYR A 552 9.14 14.25 3.87
N SER A 553 9.23 14.62 5.14
CA SER A 553 9.83 13.78 6.16
C SER A 553 8.99 12.51 6.39
N TYR A 554 9.66 11.36 6.58
CA TYR A 554 8.99 10.13 7.01
C TYR A 554 8.27 10.31 8.35
N ASN A 555 8.87 11.14 9.22
CA ASN A 555 8.29 11.55 10.48
C ASN A 555 8.29 13.08 10.53
N ILE A 556 7.09 13.65 10.43
CA ILE A 556 6.80 15.01 10.95
C ILE A 556 7.08 15.09 12.46
N TYR A 557 7.18 13.93 13.13
CA TYR A 557 7.45 13.79 14.55
C TYR A 557 8.96 13.79 14.80
N LYS A 558 9.53 14.94 15.17
CA LYS A 558 10.92 15.03 15.67
C LYS A 558 11.04 14.53 17.12
N ILE A 559 10.49 13.35 17.43
CA ILE A 559 10.75 12.62 18.67
C ILE A 559 10.78 11.13 18.38
N TYR A 560 11.77 10.45 18.97
CA TYR A 560 11.83 9.00 19.15
C TYR A 560 10.44 8.40 19.32
N PHE A 561 10.00 7.60 18.35
CA PHE A 561 8.85 6.72 18.51
C PHE A 561 9.13 5.81 19.71
N PHE A 562 8.65 6.20 20.89
CA PHE A 562 8.38 5.23 21.95
C PHE A 562 7.14 4.48 21.50
N LYS A 563 7.35 3.46 20.66
CA LYS A 563 6.38 2.40 20.43
C LYS A 563 6.22 1.66 21.77
N TRP A 564 5.28 2.12 22.59
CA TRP A 564 5.00 1.53 23.90
C TRP A 564 4.52 0.09 23.70
N CYS A 565 5.21 -0.88 24.30
CA CYS A 565 4.92 -2.32 24.15
C CYS A 565 3.70 -2.79 24.95
N MET A 566 2.76 -1.90 25.25
CA MET A 566 1.49 -2.26 25.87
C MET A 566 0.36 -1.49 25.21
N MET A 567 -0.62 -2.23 24.68
CA MET A 567 -1.99 -1.72 24.59
C MET A 567 -2.63 -1.93 25.97
N ILE A 568 -3.18 -0.84 26.54
CA ILE A 568 -3.86 -0.82 27.84
C ILE A 568 -5.28 -1.33 27.70
#